data_AF-A0A376VB59-F1
#
_entry.id   AF-A0A376VB59-F1
#
_cell.length_a   1.000
_cell.length_b   1.000
_cell.length_c   1.000
_cell.angle_alpha   90.00
_cell.angle_beta   90.00
_cell.angle_gamma   90.00
#
_symmetry.space_group_name_H-M   'P 1'
#
loop_
_entity.id
_entity.type
_entity.pdbx_description
1 polymer ?
#
loop_
_entity_poly.entity_id
_entity_poly.type
_entity_poly.pdbx_seq_one_letter_code
_entity_poly.pdbx_strand_id
1 'polypeptide(L)' 'MYLKALLVGSDSLTDLAVLKINATGGLPTIPINARRVPHIGDVVLAIGNPYNLGQTITQGII' A
#
# COMPACT_ATOMS: atom_id res chain seq x y z
N MET A 1 -3.30 -18.61 7.02
CA MET A 1 -2.29 -19.20 6.10
C MET A 1 -1.56 -18.05 5.44
N TYR A 2 -0.23 -17.98 5.57
CA TYR A 2 0.56 -16.92 4.94
C TYR A 2 0.86 -17.26 3.47
N LEU A 3 0.89 -16.25 2.62
CA LEU A 3 1.27 -16.40 1.21
C LEU A 3 2.75 -16.03 1.04
N LYS A 4 3.49 -16.82 0.26
CA LYS A 4 4.86 -16.46 -0.15
C LYS A 4 4.79 -15.41 -1.26
N ALA A 5 5.62 -14.38 -1.14
CA ALA A 5 5.81 -13.36 -2.15
C ALA A 5 7.13 -13.58 -2.89
N LEU A 6 7.13 -13.33 -4.21
CA LEU A 6 8.30 -13.33 -5.06
C LEU A 6 8.60 -11.90 -5.51
N LEU A 7 9.88 -11.51 -5.48
CA LEU A 7 10.32 -10.23 -6.03
C LEU A 7 10.17 -10.24 -7.55
N VAL A 8 9.44 -9.27 -8.09
CA VAL A 8 9.33 -9.03 -9.53
C VAL A 8 10.39 -8.02 -9.98
N GLY A 9 10.61 -6.99 -9.16
CA GLY A 9 11.63 -5.97 -9.38
C GLY A 9 11.66 -4.96 -8.24
N SER A 10 12.77 -4.23 -8.13
CA SER A 10 12.97 -3.15 -7.16
C SER A 10 13.79 -2.04 -7.78
N ASP A 11 13.48 -0.80 -7.42
CA ASP A 11 14.27 0.38 -7.76
C ASP A 11 14.71 1.08 -6.47
N SER A 12 16.02 1.09 -6.23
CA SER A 12 16.62 1.71 -5.05
C SER A 12 16.62 3.23 -5.11
N LEU A 13 16.53 3.83 -6.30
CA LEU A 13 16.53 5.30 -6.43
C LEU A 13 15.22 5.89 -5.91
N THR A 14 14.08 5.25 -6.21
CA THR A 14 12.76 5.66 -5.72
C THR A 14 12.31 4.97 -4.43
N ASP A 15 13.10 4.02 -3.91
CA ASP A 15 12.76 3.16 -2.76
C ASP A 15 11.44 2.38 -2.94
N LEU A 16 11.27 1.74 -4.11
CA LEU A 16 10.06 1.00 -4.47
C LEU A 16 10.37 -0.45 -4.86
N ALA A 17 9.47 -1.37 -4.52
CA ALA A 17 9.53 -2.77 -4.92
C ALA A 17 8.16 -3.32 -5.35
N VAL A 18 8.16 -4.20 -6.35
CA VAL A 18 6.99 -4.92 -6.82
C VAL A 18 7.11 -6.39 -6.45
N LEU A 19 6.11 -6.89 -5.74
CA LEU A 19 6.04 -8.28 -5.27
C LEU A 19 4.84 -9.00 -5.90
N LYS A 20 5.01 -10.29 -6.21
CA LYS A 20 3.95 -11.18 -6.71
C LYS A 20 3.65 -12.27 -5.71
N ILE A 21 2.36 -12.48 -5.42
CA ILE A 21 1.86 -13.60 -4.63
C ILE A 21 0.98 -14.49 -5.50
N ASN A 22 1.02 -15.80 -5.24
CA ASN A 22 0.10 -16.76 -5.85
C ASN A 22 -1.07 -16.97 -4.89
N ALA A 23 -2.16 -16.23 -5.10
CA ALA A 23 -3.37 -16.31 -4.29
C ALA A 23 -4.51 -17.01 -5.05
N THR A 24 -5.14 -17.99 -4.41
CA THR A 24 -6.36 -18.64 -4.91
C THR A 24 -7.56 -17.94 -4.28
N GLY A 25 -8.24 -17.06 -5.01
CA GLY A 25 -9.45 -16.39 -4.48
C GLY A 25 -9.76 -14.98 -4.97
N GLY A 26 -9.00 -14.44 -5.94
CA GLY A 26 -9.28 -13.10 -6.48
C GLY A 26 -9.09 -12.01 -5.42
N LEU A 27 -7.85 -11.58 -5.22
CA LEU A 27 -7.56 -10.52 -4.26
C LEU A 27 -8.18 -9.19 -4.69
N PRO A 28 -8.70 -8.38 -3.75
CA PRO A 28 -9.14 -7.04 -4.08
C PRO A 28 -7.97 -6.15 -4.51
N THR A 29 -8.23 -5.25 -5.45
CA THR A 29 -7.28 -4.23 -5.89
C THR A 29 -7.71 -2.86 -5.37
N ILE A 30 -6.74 -2.02 -4.97
CA ILE A 30 -7.04 -0.64 -4.58
C ILE A 30 -7.29 0.22 -5.84
N PRO A 31 -8.45 0.90 -5.96
CA PRO A 31 -8.71 1.80 -7.08
C PRO A 31 -7.85 3.06 -6.94
N ILE A 32 -7.25 3.51 -8.05
CA ILE A 32 -6.42 4.72 -8.10
C ILE A 32 -7.08 5.72 -9.03
N ASN A 33 -7.35 6.93 -8.54
CA ASN A 33 -7.84 8.02 -9.34
C ASN A 33 -6.68 8.85 -9.90
N ALA A 34 -6.26 8.58 -11.14
CA ALA A 34 -5.17 9.29 -11.80
C ALA A 34 -5.46 10.79 -12.07
N ARG A 35 -6.71 11.24 -11.91
CA ARG A 35 -7.10 12.66 -12.08
C ARG A 35 -7.17 13.41 -10.75
N ARG A 36 -7.00 12.72 -9.60
CA ARG A 36 -7.00 13.39 -8.30
C ARG A 36 -5.70 14.15 -8.11
N VAL A 37 -5.81 15.47 -7.98
CA VAL A 37 -4.70 16.33 -7.55
C VAL A 37 -4.83 16.58 -6.04
N PRO A 38 -3.82 16.21 -5.22
CA PRO A 38 -3.83 16.49 -3.78
C PRO A 38 -3.54 17.98 -3.48
N HIS A 39 -4.14 18.52 -2.43
CA HIS A 39 -3.95 19.89 -1.96
C HIS A 39 -3.67 19.92 -0.46
N ILE A 40 -2.95 20.95 0.00
CA ILE A 40 -2.72 21.21 1.43
C ILE A 40 -4.07 21.33 2.15
N GLY A 41 -4.22 20.60 3.26
CA GLY A 41 -5.46 20.53 4.02
C GLY A 41 -6.44 19.44 3.58
N ASP A 42 -6.17 18.70 2.50
CA ASP A 42 -6.96 17.51 2.14
C ASP A 42 -6.87 16.47 3.26
N VAL A 43 -8.01 15.92 3.69
CA VAL A 43 -8.03 14.83 4.69
C VAL A 43 -7.43 13.56 4.08
N VAL A 44 -6.55 12.91 4.84
CA VAL A 44 -5.90 11.65 4.46
C VAL A 44 -6.00 10.59 5.56
N LEU A 45 -5.92 9.33 5.14
CA LEU A 45 -5.82 8.17 6.00
C LEU A 45 -4.53 7.42 5.67
N ALA A 46 -3.72 7.11 6.68
CA ALA A 46 -2.58 6.22 6.54
C ALA A 46 -2.93 4.83 7.07
N ILE A 47 -2.59 3.79 6.31
CA ILE A 47 -2.84 2.39 6.66
C ILE A 47 -1.49 1.68 6.71
N GLY A 48 -1.20 0.99 7.82
CA GLY A 48 0.07 0.29 7.99
C GLY A 48 0.08 -0.66 9.19
N ASN A 49 1.28 -1.13 9.56
CA ASN A 49 1.49 -1.99 10.73
C ASN A 49 2.66 -1.45 11.59
N PRO A 50 2.48 -0.30 12.26
CA PRO A 50 3.51 0.26 13.14
C PRO A 50 3.73 -0.66 14.36
N TYR A 51 4.99 -0.87 14.75
CA TYR A 51 5.40 -1.71 15.89
C TYR A 51 4.88 -3.16 15.86
N ASN A 52 4.44 -3.65 14.70
CA ASN A 52 3.90 -5.00 14.52
C ASN A 52 2.67 -5.33 15.42
N LEU A 53 1.87 -4.32 15.76
CA LEU A 53 0.66 -4.47 16.59
C LEU A 53 -0.55 -5.01 15.80
N GLY A 54 -0.44 -5.04 14.47
CA GLY A 54 -1.52 -5.36 13.54
C GLY A 54 -1.88 -4.17 12.65
N GLN A 55 -2.87 -4.37 11.78
CA GLN A 55 -3.31 -3.31 10.86
C GLN A 55 -3.85 -2.11 11.64
N THR A 56 -3.22 -0.95 11.43
CA THR A 56 -3.55 0.31 12.08
C THR A 56 -3.94 1.35 11.02
N ILE A 57 -4.91 2.20 11.38
CA ILE A 57 -5.35 3.34 10.58
C ILE A 57 -5.14 4.62 11.39
N THR A 58 -4.54 5.63 10.79
CA THR A 58 -4.42 6.99 11.35
C THR A 58 -4.99 8.03 10.39
N GLN A 59 -5.51 9.13 10.92
CA GLN A 59 -6.08 10.23 10.13
C GLN A 59 -5.23 11.49 10.28
N GLY A 60 -5.10 12.23 9.20
CA GLY A 60 -4.42 13.52 9.17
C GLY A 60 -4.89 14.39 8.01
N ILE A 61 -4.07 15.37 7.67
CA ILE A 61 -4.23 16.24 6.51
C ILE A 61 -2.93 16.25 5.69
N ILE A 62 -3.03 16.50 4.38
CA ILE A 62 -1.88 16.81 3.51
C ILE A 62 -1.25 18.13 3.93
#